data_AF-B9THG0-F1
#
_entry.id   AF-B9THG0-F1
#
_cell.length_a   1.000
_cell.length_b   1.000
_cell.length_c   1.000
_cell.angle_alpha   90.00
_cell.angle_beta   90.00
_cell.angle_gamma   90.00
#
_symmetry.space_group_name_H-M   'P 1'
#
loop_
_entity.id
_entity.type
_entity.pdbx_description
1 polymer ?
#
loop_
_entity_poly.entity_id
_entity_poly.type
_entity_poly.pdbx_seq_one_letter_code
_entity_poly.pdbx_strand_id
1 'polypeptide(L)'
;SPLAWDAVPRWAEDEREFVRRAAFALLAGLALHARKLGDARFREALPLIEAHAGDPRNFVKKGVSWALRGIGMRNPTLHAAASEMAERLAASPRPATRWIGRDAARDLARPAARRKAGLA
;
A
#
# COMPACT_ATOMS: atom_id res chain seq x y z
N SER A 1 2.11 18.33 -1.49
CA SER A 1 2.19 19.02 -2.79
C SER A 1 1.61 18.10 -3.86
N PRO A 2 0.88 18.61 -4.88
CA PRO A 2 0.46 17.82 -6.05
C PRO A 2 1.61 17.02 -6.67
N LEU A 3 2.82 17.61 -6.71
CA LEU A 3 4.05 16.99 -7.20
C LEU A 3 4.40 15.65 -6.53
N ALA A 4 3.96 15.43 -5.29
CA ALA A 4 4.20 14.19 -4.57
C ALA A 4 3.36 13.04 -5.13
N TRP A 5 2.13 13.30 -5.56
CA TRP A 5 1.26 12.28 -6.13
C TRP A 5 1.82 11.79 -7.47
N ASP A 6 2.19 12.73 -8.33
CA ASP A 6 2.68 12.45 -9.68
C ASP A 6 4.08 11.81 -9.70
N ALA A 7 4.82 11.90 -8.58
CA ALA A 7 6.10 11.23 -8.41
C ALA A 7 5.96 9.72 -8.18
N VAL A 8 4.87 9.26 -7.55
CA VAL A 8 4.67 7.85 -7.18
C VAL A 8 4.78 6.91 -8.40
N PRO A 9 3.98 7.07 -9.48
CA PRO A 9 4.08 6.14 -10.62
C PRO A 9 5.45 6.21 -11.31
N ARG A 10 6.02 7.41 -11.46
CA ARG A 10 7.34 7.58 -12.11
C ARG A 10 8.46 6.88 -11.35
N TRP A 11 8.43 6.95 -10.02
CA TRP A 11 9.45 6.31 -9.19
C TRP A 11 9.21 4.81 -9.02
N ALA A 12 7.97 4.35 -9.11
CA ALA A 12 7.64 2.92 -9.03
C ALA A 12 8.26 2.13 -10.21
N GLU A 13 8.25 2.71 -11.41
CA GLU A 13 8.85 2.11 -12.61
C GLU A 13 10.39 2.13 -12.61
N ASP A 14 11.03 2.93 -11.74
CA ASP A 14 12.49 2.99 -11.70
C ASP A 14 13.07 1.67 -11.18
N GLU A 15 14.08 1.12 -11.87
CA GLU A 15 14.73 -0.13 -11.49
C GLU A 15 15.69 0.02 -10.30
N ARG A 16 16.09 1.24 -9.92
CA ARG A 16 16.94 1.46 -8.75
C ARG A 16 16.14 1.24 -7.48
N GLU A 17 16.64 0.34 -6.63
CA GLU A 17 15.92 -0.15 -5.44
C GLU A 17 15.37 0.98 -4.55
N PHE A 18 16.20 1.98 -4.25
CA PHE A 18 15.80 3.05 -3.35
C PHE A 18 14.87 4.08 -3.99
N VAL A 19 14.89 4.23 -5.31
CA VAL A 19 13.92 5.07 -6.02
C VAL A 19 12.55 4.40 -5.99
N ARG A 20 12.49 3.10 -6.31
CA ARG A 20 11.26 2.31 -6.20
C ARG A 20 10.73 2.24 -4.77
N ARG A 21 11.60 2.01 -3.78
CA ARG A 21 11.23 2.07 -2.36
C ARG A 21 10.63 3.44 -2.01
N ALA A 22 11.23 4.53 -2.50
CA ALA A 22 10.75 5.88 -2.22
C ALA A 22 9.35 6.11 -2.78
N ALA A 23 9.00 5.52 -3.93
CA ALA A 23 7.64 5.58 -4.48
C ALA A 23 6.59 5.08 -3.48
N PHE A 24 6.80 3.89 -2.90
CA PHE A 24 5.85 3.28 -1.98
C PHE A 24 5.90 3.89 -0.57
N ALA A 25 7.07 4.34 -0.11
CA ALA A 25 7.17 5.12 1.11
C ALA A 25 6.42 6.46 0.99
N LEU A 26 6.51 7.11 -0.18
CA LEU A 26 5.76 8.33 -0.46
C LEU A 26 4.26 8.08 -0.52
N LEU A 27 3.82 7.00 -1.19
CA LEU A 27 2.41 6.60 -1.22
C LEU A 27 1.87 6.30 0.19
N ALA A 28 2.65 5.62 1.04
CA ALA A 28 2.29 5.41 2.45
C ALA A 28 2.16 6.73 3.21
N GLY A 29 3.11 7.65 3.06
CA GLY A 29 3.05 8.99 3.66
C GLY A 29 1.82 9.79 3.20
N LEU A 30 1.51 9.75 1.91
CA LEU A 30 0.30 10.36 1.35
C LEU A 30 -0.97 9.73 1.95
N ALA A 31 -1.02 8.40 2.07
CA ALA A 31 -2.15 7.71 2.68
C ALA A 31 -2.33 8.08 4.15
N LEU A 32 -1.25 8.34 4.89
CA LEU A 32 -1.31 8.70 6.31
C LEU A 32 -1.63 10.17 6.58
N HIS A 33 -1.19 11.09 5.70
CA HIS A 33 -1.19 12.52 6.00
C HIS A 33 -2.02 13.38 5.02
N ALA A 34 -2.28 12.92 3.79
CA ALA A 34 -3.00 13.70 2.79
C ALA A 34 -4.52 13.57 2.98
N ARG A 35 -5.06 14.25 3.99
CA ARG A 35 -6.50 14.25 4.32
C ARG A 35 -7.39 14.91 3.26
N LYS A 36 -6.83 15.83 2.45
CA LYS A 36 -7.56 16.55 1.38
C LYS A 36 -7.68 15.75 0.07
N LEU A 37 -6.93 14.66 -0.08
CA LEU A 37 -7.04 13.81 -1.26
C LEU A 37 -8.21 12.86 -1.10
N GLY A 38 -9.07 12.80 -2.12
CA GLY A 38 -10.22 11.90 -2.15
C GLY A 38 -9.83 10.44 -2.29
N ASP A 39 -10.76 9.57 -1.91
CA ASP A 39 -10.53 8.12 -1.84
C ASP A 39 -10.28 7.48 -3.21
N ALA A 40 -10.86 8.04 -4.27
CA ALA A 40 -10.67 7.57 -5.64
C ALA A 40 -9.18 7.45 -6.01
N ARG A 41 -8.38 8.45 -5.64
CA ARG A 41 -6.93 8.44 -5.88
C ARG A 41 -6.23 7.25 -5.22
N PHE A 42 -6.58 6.94 -3.97
CA PHE A 42 -5.96 5.81 -3.27
C PHE A 42 -6.46 4.46 -3.82
N ARG A 43 -7.71 4.40 -4.29
CA ARG A 43 -8.24 3.22 -4.98
C ARG A 43 -7.51 2.98 -6.31
N GLU A 44 -7.25 4.03 -7.08
CA GLU A 44 -6.48 4.00 -8.33
C GLU A 44 -5.00 3.64 -8.11
N ALA A 45 -4.46 3.83 -6.90
CA ALA A 45 -3.10 3.43 -6.56
C ALA A 45 -2.96 1.94 -6.18
N LEU A 46 -4.06 1.24 -5.88
CA LEU A 46 -4.02 -0.19 -5.53
C LEU A 46 -3.47 -1.08 -6.68
N PRO A 47 -3.87 -0.90 -7.95
CA PRO A 47 -3.25 -1.63 -9.07
C PRO A 47 -1.73 -1.46 -9.16
N LEU A 48 -1.20 -0.27 -8.85
CA LEU A 48 0.24 -0.03 -8.83
C LEU A 48 0.93 -0.82 -7.70
N ILE A 49 0.31 -0.89 -6.51
CA ILE A 49 0.81 -1.73 -5.41
C ILE A 49 0.86 -3.20 -5.83
N GLU A 50 -0.19 -3.69 -6.48
CA GLU A 50 -0.26 -5.08 -6.93
C GLU A 50 0.81 -5.40 -7.99
N ALA A 51 1.00 -4.51 -8.98
CA ALA A 51 2.00 -4.67 -10.03
C ALA A 51 3.42 -4.86 -9.45
N HIS A 52 3.76 -4.13 -8.40
CA HIS A 52 5.08 -4.18 -7.76
C HIS A 52 5.15 -5.11 -6.53
N ALA A 53 4.06 -5.78 -6.16
CA ALA A 53 4.06 -6.76 -5.06
C ALA A 53 4.91 -8.01 -5.35
N GLY A 54 5.44 -8.14 -6.57
CA GLY A 54 6.37 -9.19 -6.96
C GLY A 54 7.84 -8.95 -6.60
N ASP A 55 8.20 -7.73 -6.24
CA ASP A 55 9.59 -7.33 -6.10
C ASP A 55 10.28 -8.06 -4.93
N PRO A 56 11.36 -8.84 -5.18
CA PRO A 56 12.00 -9.64 -4.14
C PRO A 56 12.85 -8.80 -3.18
N ARG A 57 13.18 -7.55 -3.54
CA ARG A 57 14.09 -6.71 -2.77
C ARG A 57 13.43 -6.28 -1.46
N ASN A 58 14.12 -6.55 -0.35
CA ASN A 58 13.57 -6.38 0.99
C ASN A 58 13.07 -4.96 1.26
N PHE A 59 13.79 -3.95 0.77
CA PHE A 59 13.40 -2.57 1.01
C PHE A 59 12.19 -2.15 0.18
N VAL A 60 12.07 -2.61 -1.07
CA VAL A 60 10.90 -2.36 -1.92
C VAL A 60 9.68 -3.06 -1.34
N LYS A 61 9.78 -4.36 -1.07
CA LYS A 61 8.68 -5.18 -0.50
C LYS A 61 8.11 -4.57 0.79
N LYS A 62 8.96 -4.07 1.69
CA LYS A 62 8.54 -3.35 2.91
C LYS A 62 7.82 -2.04 2.59
N GLY A 63 8.28 -1.30 1.58
CA GLY A 63 7.61 -0.10 1.08
C GLY A 63 6.20 -0.42 0.56
N VAL A 64 6.08 -1.43 -0.30
CA VAL A 64 4.80 -1.86 -0.88
C VAL A 64 3.81 -2.28 0.21
N SER A 65 4.23 -3.11 1.17
CA SER A 65 3.38 -3.46 2.34
C SER A 65 2.94 -2.20 3.10
N TRP A 66 3.86 -1.27 3.36
CA TRP A 66 3.54 -0.06 4.10
C TRP A 66 2.52 0.82 3.40
N ALA A 67 2.61 0.96 2.07
CA ALA A 67 1.62 1.67 1.27
C ALA A 67 0.24 1.02 1.38
N LEU A 68 0.14 -0.31 1.20
CA LEU A 68 -1.12 -1.05 1.29
C LEU A 68 -1.79 -0.88 2.66
N ARG A 69 -1.02 -1.04 3.74
CA ARG A 69 -1.50 -0.85 5.12
C ARG A 69 -1.93 0.60 5.37
N GLY A 70 -1.16 1.56 4.88
CA GLY A 70 -1.48 2.99 4.98
C GLY A 70 -2.81 3.33 4.32
N ILE A 71 -3.07 2.81 3.12
CA ILE A 71 -4.34 2.99 2.41
C ILE A 71 -5.50 2.37 3.19
N GLY A 72 -5.35 1.12 3.65
CA GLY A 72 -6.41 0.41 4.38
C GLY A 72 -6.75 0.99 5.75
N MET A 73 -5.93 1.89 6.29
CA MET A 73 -6.22 2.57 7.56
C MET A 73 -6.95 3.90 7.40
N ARG A 74 -7.27 4.34 6.17
CA ARG A 74 -7.84 5.68 5.95
C ARG A 74 -9.31 5.80 6.34
N ASN A 75 -10.13 4.85 5.91
CA ASN A 75 -11.58 4.83 6.10
C ASN A 75 -12.15 3.44 5.76
N PRO A 76 -13.45 3.17 6.01
CA PRO A 76 -14.04 1.85 5.79
C PRO A 76 -13.97 1.36 4.34
N THR A 77 -14.17 2.25 3.37
CA THR A 77 -14.17 1.90 1.94
C THR A 77 -12.79 1.47 1.45
N LEU A 78 -11.75 2.21 1.82
CA LEU A 78 -10.37 1.87 1.48
C LEU A 78 -9.86 0.68 2.30
N HIS A 79 -10.35 0.51 3.53
CA HIS A 79 -10.08 -0.68 4.33
C HIS A 79 -10.54 -1.95 3.64
N ALA A 80 -11.79 -2.00 3.18
CA ALA A 80 -12.33 -3.16 2.47
C ALA A 80 -11.49 -3.50 1.22
N ALA A 81 -11.19 -2.51 0.39
CA ALA A 81 -10.40 -2.72 -0.84
C ALA A 81 -8.96 -3.16 -0.55
N ALA A 82 -8.31 -2.58 0.46
CA ALA A 82 -6.95 -2.96 0.85
C ALA A 82 -6.90 -4.36 1.48
N SER A 83 -7.90 -4.72 2.29
CA SER A 83 -8.01 -6.05 2.90
C SER A 83 -8.25 -7.14 1.85
N GLU A 84 -9.15 -6.92 0.90
CA GLU A 84 -9.38 -7.84 -0.23
C GLU A 84 -8.10 -8.06 -1.04
N MET A 85 -7.37 -6.98 -1.36
CA MET A 85 -6.08 -7.09 -2.02
C MET A 85 -5.06 -7.85 -1.16
N ALA A 86 -4.97 -7.56 0.14
CA ALA A 86 -4.04 -8.23 1.04
C ALA A 86 -4.29 -9.75 1.11
N GLU A 87 -5.55 -10.18 1.16
CA GLU A 87 -5.94 -11.60 1.13
C GLU A 87 -5.53 -12.27 -0.17
N ARG A 88 -5.81 -11.64 -1.32
CA ARG A 88 -5.41 -12.14 -2.64
C ARG A 88 -3.88 -12.26 -2.77
N LEU A 89 -3.14 -11.26 -2.32
CA LEU A 89 -1.67 -11.32 -2.30
C LEU A 89 -1.16 -12.41 -1.35
N ALA A 90 -1.83 -12.63 -0.20
CA ALA A 90 -1.46 -13.66 0.78
C ALA A 90 -1.63 -15.09 0.26
N ALA A 91 -2.51 -15.30 -0.72
CA ALA A 91 -2.70 -16.58 -1.42
C ALA A 91 -1.67 -16.82 -2.55
N SER A 92 -0.82 -15.83 -2.86
CA SER A 92 0.12 -15.93 -3.99
C SER A 92 1.17 -17.04 -3.81
N PRO A 93 1.54 -17.78 -4.87
CA PRO A 93 2.65 -18.72 -4.82
C PRO A 93 4.00 -18.00 -4.69
N ARG A 94 4.09 -16.72 -5.11
CA ARG A 94 5.34 -15.95 -5.06
C ARG A 94 5.67 -15.50 -3.63
N PRO A 95 6.86 -15.83 -3.10
CA PRO A 95 7.20 -15.53 -1.70
C PRO A 95 7.12 -14.05 -1.32
N ALA A 96 7.57 -13.14 -2.18
CA ALA A 96 7.52 -11.70 -1.92
C ALA A 96 6.07 -11.19 -1.82
N THR A 97 5.25 -11.55 -2.80
CA THR A 97 3.82 -11.20 -2.87
C THR A 97 3.04 -11.74 -1.68
N ARG A 98 3.25 -13.03 -1.36
CA ARG A 98 2.65 -13.67 -0.20
C ARG A 98 3.02 -13.00 1.11
N TRP A 99 4.28 -12.61 1.25
CA TRP A 99 4.74 -11.92 2.45
C TRP A 99 4.05 -10.55 2.59
N ILE A 100 3.93 -9.76 1.51
CA ILE A 100 3.23 -8.47 1.52
C ILE A 100 1.78 -8.67 1.96
N GLY A 101 1.07 -9.61 1.33
CA GLY A 101 -0.32 -9.88 1.64
C GLY A 101 -0.54 -10.29 3.09
N ARG A 102 0.26 -11.25 3.59
CA ARG A 102 0.17 -11.71 4.99
C ARG A 102 0.50 -10.59 5.99
N ASP A 103 1.52 -9.79 5.70
CA ASP A 103 1.90 -8.67 6.56
C ASP A 103 0.80 -7.61 6.62
N ALA A 104 0.23 -7.25 5.47
CA ALA A 104 -0.85 -6.28 5.38
C ALA A 104 -2.16 -6.78 6.01
N ALA A 105 -2.58 -8.01 5.71
CA ALA A 105 -3.79 -8.60 6.26
C ALA A 105 -3.74 -8.67 7.79
N ARG A 106 -2.61 -9.12 8.34
CA ARG A 106 -2.37 -9.17 9.79
C ARG A 106 -2.48 -7.79 10.44
N ASP A 107 -1.88 -6.77 9.83
CA ASP A 107 -1.88 -5.41 10.40
C ASP A 107 -3.26 -4.76 10.31
N LEU A 108 -3.96 -4.91 9.18
CA LEU A 108 -5.31 -4.37 8.97
C LEU A 108 -6.35 -5.04 9.88
N ALA A 109 -6.17 -6.31 10.22
CA ALA A 109 -7.03 -7.00 11.19
C ALA A 109 -6.85 -6.49 12.64
N ARG A 110 -5.78 -5.76 12.97
CA ARG A 110 -5.55 -5.29 14.34
C ARG A 110 -6.61 -4.28 14.77
N PRO A 111 -7.08 -4.31 16.04
CA PRO A 111 -8.06 -3.35 16.54
C PRO A 111 -7.65 -1.89 16.34
N ALA A 112 -6.35 -1.58 16.47
CA ALA A 112 -5.83 -0.23 16.26
C ALA A 112 -5.98 0.24 14.79
N ALA A 113 -5.74 -0.64 13.82
CA ALA A 113 -5.88 -0.33 12.40
C ALA A 113 -7.36 -0.15 12.03
N ARG A 114 -8.22 -1.04 12.52
CA ARG A 114 -9.68 -0.96 12.34
C ARG A 114 -10.24 0.36 12.92
N ARG A 115 -9.90 0.69 14.17
CA ARG A 115 -10.30 1.96 14.79
C ARG A 115 -9.86 3.17 13.97
N LYS A 116 -8.62 3.15 13.45
CA LYS A 116 -8.11 4.23 12.61
C LYS A 116 -8.88 4.37 11.30
N ALA A 117 -9.31 3.25 10.73
CA ALA A 117 -10.19 3.22 9.56
C ALA A 117 -11.66 3.55 9.88
N GLY A 118 -12.02 3.90 11.12
CA GLY A 118 -13.41 4.16 11.52
C GLY A 118 -14.26 2.89 11.61
N LEU A 119 -13.63 1.73 11.73
CA LEU A 119 -14.28 0.44 11.94
C LEU A 119 -14.19 0.07 13.42
N ALA A 120 -15.31 -0.37 13.99
CA ALA A 120 -15.37 -0.89 15.36
C ALA A 120 -14.55 -2.19 15.49
#